data_AF-A0A100WFX8-F1
#
_entry.id   AF-A0A100WFX8-F1
#
_cell.length_a   1.000
_cell.length_b   1.000
_cell.length_c   1.000
_cell.angle_alpha   90.00
_cell.angle_beta   90.00
_cell.angle_gamma   90.00
#
_symmetry.space_group_name_H-M   'P 1'
#
loop_
_entity.id
_entity.type
_entity.pdbx_description
1 polymer ?
#
loop_
_entity_poly.entity_id
_entity_poly.type
_entity_poly.pdbx_seq_one_letter_code
_entity_poly.pdbx_strand_id
1 'polypeptide(L)'
;MRCWRRCSTASHRRPPTAAIISLLHAVDGLGALLSLNDRGWRWVHARAGEIALGSWVDEQPTGLAEVNLAVTASALRPALAG
;
A
#
# COMPACT_ATOMS: atom_id res chain seq x y z
N MET A 1 -7.34 10.98 -14.39
CA MET A 1 -7.24 11.11 -12.91
C MET A 1 -8.57 10.96 -12.14
N ARG A 2 -9.76 11.02 -12.77
CA ARG A 2 -11.04 10.89 -12.05
C ARG A 2 -11.37 9.45 -11.60
N CYS A 3 -11.03 8.43 -12.39
CA CYS A 3 -11.27 7.02 -12.01
C CYS A 3 -10.47 6.59 -10.77
N TRP A 4 -9.23 7.07 -10.66
CA TRP A 4 -8.35 6.72 -9.56
C TRP A 4 -8.82 7.31 -8.22
N ARG A 5 -9.36 8.54 -8.23
CA ARG A 5 -9.91 9.21 -7.03
C ARG A 5 -11.16 8.53 -6.47
N ARG A 6 -11.97 7.89 -7.34
CA ARG A 6 -13.17 7.11 -6.95
C ARG A 6 -12.85 5.72 -6.41
N CYS A 7 -11.82 5.04 -6.94
CA CYS A 7 -11.32 3.79 -6.36
C CYS A 7 -10.68 4.00 -4.98
N SER A 8 -10.14 5.19 -4.68
CA SER A 8 -9.49 5.46 -3.40
C SER A 8 -10.45 5.73 -2.23
N THR A 9 -11.71 6.06 -2.46
CA THR A 9 -12.72 6.22 -1.39
C THR A 9 -13.52 4.94 -1.14
N ALA A 10 -13.43 3.97 -2.05
CA ALA A 10 -13.96 2.64 -1.84
C ALA A 10 -12.95 1.85 -1.02
N SER A 11 -13.34 1.42 0.18
CA SER A 11 -12.58 0.55 1.10
C SER A 11 -12.32 -0.86 0.52
N HIS A 12 -12.31 -1.03 -0.80
CA HIS A 12 -12.26 -2.30 -1.51
C HIS A 12 -10.96 -2.43 -2.32
N ARG A 13 -9.81 -2.07 -1.72
CA ARG A 13 -8.54 -2.52 -2.28
C ARG A 13 -8.42 -4.00 -1.96
N ARG A 14 -8.10 -4.82 -2.97
CA ARG A 14 -7.75 -6.22 -2.73
C ARG A 14 -6.55 -6.24 -1.76
N PRO A 15 -6.62 -6.95 -0.61
CA PRO A 15 -5.55 -6.96 0.39
C PRO A 15 -4.15 -7.20 -0.17
N PRO A 16 -3.94 -8.10 -1.17
CA PRO A 16 -2.64 -8.26 -1.83
C PRO A 16 -2.07 -6.97 -2.42
N THR A 17 -2.90 -6.19 -3.10
CA THR A 17 -2.46 -4.93 -3.72
C THR A 17 -2.14 -3.88 -2.68
N ALA A 18 -2.93 -3.81 -1.60
CA ALA A 18 -2.67 -2.88 -0.51
C ALA A 18 -1.35 -3.21 0.20
N ALA A 19 -1.09 -4.48 0.49
CA ALA A 19 0.18 -4.92 1.09
C ALA A 19 1.40 -4.62 0.21
N ILE A 20 1.33 -4.86 -1.11
CA ILE A 20 2.42 -4.53 -2.04
C ILE A 20 2.72 -3.03 -2.02
N ILE A 21 1.67 -2.19 -2.05
CA ILE A 21 1.84 -0.74 -1.98
C ILE A 21 2.43 -0.32 -0.64
N SER A 22 1.98 -0.89 0.48
CA SER A 22 2.53 -0.64 1.80
C SER A 22 4.02 -1.01 1.87
N LEU A 23 4.40 -2.18 1.36
CA LEU A 23 5.78 -2.64 1.33
C LEU A 23 6.67 -1.71 0.50
N LEU A 24 6.27 -1.44 -0.75
CA LEU A 24 7.04 -0.56 -1.64
C LEU A 24 7.12 0.87 -1.12
N HIS A 25 6.07 1.39 -0.49
CA HIS A 25 6.12 2.70 0.14
C HIS A 25 7.12 2.72 1.30
N ALA A 26 7.14 1.66 2.10
CA ALA A 26 7.95 1.57 3.30
C ALA A 26 9.45 1.32 3.04
N VAL A 27 9.84 1.09 1.78
CA VAL A 27 11.21 0.97 1.29
C VAL A 27 11.53 1.99 0.18
N ASP A 28 10.69 3.01 -0.01
CA ASP A 28 10.80 4.02 -1.08
C ASP A 28 10.88 3.45 -2.51
N GLY A 29 10.46 2.20 -2.72
CA GLY A 29 10.57 1.45 -3.97
C GLY A 29 9.49 1.74 -5.03
N LEU A 30 8.52 2.61 -4.75
CA LEU A 30 7.47 2.97 -5.72
C LEU A 30 8.05 3.62 -7.00
N GLY A 31 9.22 4.27 -6.89
CA GLY A 31 9.91 4.91 -8.02
C GLY A 31 10.33 3.92 -9.11
N ALA A 32 10.51 2.65 -8.77
CA ALA A 32 10.87 1.61 -9.74
C ALA A 32 9.71 1.26 -10.70
N LEU A 33 8.45 1.54 -10.31
CA LEU A 33 7.26 1.18 -11.08
C LEU A 33 6.56 2.38 -11.72
N LEU A 34 6.79 3.58 -11.20
CA LEU A 34 6.02 4.78 -11.58
C LEU A 34 6.95 5.88 -12.08
N SER A 35 6.63 6.42 -13.25
CA SER A 35 7.25 7.64 -13.78
C SER A 35 6.20 8.76 -13.79
N LEU A 36 6.21 9.60 -12.75
CA LEU A 36 5.24 10.68 -12.54
C LEU A 36 5.96 12.02 -12.40
N ASN A 37 5.23 13.11 -12.64
CA ASN A 37 5.67 14.45 -12.28
C ASN A 37 5.53 14.70 -10.76
N ASP A 38 6.14 15.77 -10.24
CA ASP A 38 6.14 16.10 -8.79
C ASP A 38 4.73 16.16 -8.19
N ARG A 39 3.78 16.69 -8.95
CA ARG A 39 2.38 16.78 -8.51
C ARG A 39 1.77 15.39 -8.35
N GLY A 40 2.05 14.47 -9.26
CA GLY A 40 1.65 13.07 -9.16
C GLY A 40 2.28 12.38 -7.97
N TRP A 41 3.58 12.59 -7.75
CA TRP A 41 4.31 12.03 -6.61
C TRP A 41 3.76 12.48 -5.26
N ARG A 42 3.49 13.79 -5.07
CA ARG A 42 2.86 14.29 -3.82
C ARG A 42 1.55 13.57 -3.50
N TRP A 43 0.75 13.31 -4.53
CA TRP A 43 -0.53 12.64 -4.38
C TRP A 43 -0.35 11.12 -4.10
N VAL A 44 0.61 10.46 -4.75
CA VAL A 44 0.96 9.05 -4.51
C VAL A 44 1.51 8.85 -3.10
N HIS A 45 2.45 9.66 -2.64
CA HIS A 45 3.02 9.54 -1.29
C HIS A 45 1.95 9.69 -0.22
N ALA A 46 1.10 10.70 -0.32
CA ALA A 46 0.00 10.89 0.62
C ALA A 46 -0.92 9.66 0.67
N ARG A 47 -1.28 9.08 -0.49
CA ARG A 47 -2.19 7.92 -0.49
C ARG A 47 -1.51 6.61 -0.09
N ALA A 48 -0.25 6.42 -0.47
CA ALA A 48 0.54 5.25 -0.08
C ALA A 48 0.73 5.20 1.44
N GLY A 49 0.99 6.36 2.07
CA GLY A 49 1.01 6.50 3.51
C GLY A 49 -0.30 6.05 4.17
N GLU A 50 -1.43 6.54 3.68
CA GLU A 50 -2.76 6.14 4.20
C GLU A 50 -3.03 4.64 4.10
N ILE A 51 -2.55 3.97 3.04
CA ILE A 51 -2.70 2.52 2.89
C ILE A 51 -1.76 1.78 3.84
N ALA A 52 -0.53 2.29 4.00
CA ALA A 52 0.46 1.74 4.90
C ALA A 52 0.04 1.82 6.38
N LEU A 53 -0.90 2.71 6.73
CA LEU A 53 -1.55 2.73 8.03
C LEU A 53 -2.44 1.51 8.32
N GLY A 54 -2.68 0.63 7.34
CA GLY A 54 -3.28 -0.68 7.59
C GLY A 54 -4.80 -0.73 7.50
N SER A 55 -5.47 0.31 6.98
CA SER A 55 -6.95 0.34 6.86
C SER A 55 -7.57 -0.75 5.95
N TRP A 56 -6.73 -1.58 5.34
CA TRP A 56 -7.08 -2.70 4.48
C TRP A 56 -7.00 -4.05 5.19
N VAL A 57 -6.55 -4.07 6.46
CA VAL A 57 -6.51 -5.24 7.33
C VAL A 57 -7.81 -5.27 8.13
N ASP A 58 -8.59 -6.32 7.95
CA ASP A 58 -9.72 -6.68 8.79
C ASP A 58 -9.22 -7.39 10.05
N GLU A 59 -9.56 -6.86 11.22
CA GLU A 59 -9.18 -7.41 12.53
C GLU A 59 -10.23 -8.42 13.06
N GLN A 60 -11.34 -8.63 12.33
CA GLN A 60 -12.30 -9.69 12.63
C GLN A 60 -11.65 -11.08 12.50
N PRO A 61 -12.20 -12.13 13.12
CA PRO A 61 -11.67 -13.50 13.02
C PRO A 61 -11.49 -14.02 11.58
N THR A 62 -12.21 -13.44 10.62
CA THR A 62 -12.12 -13.74 9.18
C THR A 62 -10.91 -13.11 8.48
N GLY A 63 -10.23 -12.15 9.10
CA GLY A 63 -9.13 -11.37 8.53
C GLY A 63 -7.73 -11.97 8.70
N LEU A 64 -7.60 -13.20 9.20
CA LEU A 64 -6.29 -13.85 9.41
C LEU A 64 -5.38 -13.85 8.17
N ALA A 65 -5.95 -13.96 6.97
CA ALA A 65 -5.19 -13.91 5.73
C ALA A 65 -4.53 -12.52 5.52
N GLU A 66 -5.23 -11.44 5.88
CA GLU A 66 -4.76 -10.07 5.71
C GLU A 66 -3.73 -9.71 6.79
N VAL A 67 -3.93 -10.19 8.01
CA VAL A 67 -2.94 -10.10 9.10
C VAL A 67 -1.65 -10.82 8.69
N ASN A 68 -1.74 -12.06 8.21
CA ASN A 68 -0.57 -12.82 7.74
C ASN A 68 0.17 -12.08 6.62
N LEU A 69 -0.57 -11.45 5.71
CA LEU A 69 -0.01 -10.67 4.63
C LEU A 69 0.70 -9.41 5.16
N ALA A 70 0.13 -8.70 6.13
CA ALA A 70 0.73 -7.53 6.76
C ALA A 70 2.03 -7.90 7.52
N VAL A 71 2.01 -9.01 8.25
CA VAL A 71 3.20 -9.55 8.94
C VAL A 71 4.28 -9.96 7.92
N THR A 72 3.90 -10.67 6.85
CA THR A 72 4.82 -11.09 5.79
C THR A 72 5.47 -9.88 5.12
N ALA A 73 4.67 -8.87 4.75
CA ALA A 73 5.18 -7.64 4.16
C ALA A 73 6.18 -6.94 5.10
N SER A 74 5.85 -6.86 6.40
CA SER A 74 6.74 -6.28 7.42
C SER A 74 8.06 -7.02 7.55
N ALA A 75 8.02 -8.36 7.52
CA ALA A 75 9.21 -9.22 7.58
C ALA A 75 10.10 -9.08 6.33
N LEU A 76 9.54 -8.75 5.16
CA LEU A 76 10.30 -8.53 3.93
C LEU A 76 10.99 -7.16 3.86
N ARG A 77 10.53 -6.16 4.62
CA ARG A 77 11.10 -4.79 4.59
C ARG A 77 12.63 -4.75 4.73
N PRO A 78 13.28 -5.37 5.74
CA PRO A 78 14.72 -5.29 5.88
C PRO A 78 15.49 -5.95 4.73
N ALA A 79 14.90 -6.96 4.06
CA ALA A 79 15.53 -7.61 2.91
C ALA A 79 15.49 -6.74 1.63
N LEU A 80 14.60 -5.74 1.58
CA LEU A 80 14.37 -4.89 0.41
C LEU A 80 14.85 -3.44 0.60
N ALA A 81 15.21 -3.04 1.82
CA ALA A 81 15.71 -1.71 2.14
C ALA A 81 17.22 -1.54 1.87
N GLY A 82 17.85 -2.50 1.19
CA GLY A 82 19.28 -2.53 0.85
C GLY A 82 19.60 -1.84 -0.46
#